data_AF-A0AA44JCV2-F1
#
_entry.id   AF-A0AA44JCV2-F1
#
_cell.length_a   1.000
_cell.length_b   1.000
_cell.length_c   1.000
_cell.angle_alpha   90.00
_cell.angle_beta   90.00
_cell.angle_gamma   90.00
#
_symmetry.space_group_name_H-M   'P 1'
#
loop_
_entity.id
_entity.type
_entity.pdbx_description
1 polymer ?
#
loop_
_entity_poly.entity_id
_entity_poly.type
_entity_poly.pdbx_seq_one_letter_code
_entity_poly.pdbx_strand_id
1 'polypeptide(L)'
;MARLTTLKPTLGTLPPRLGPAPGDEQDRNKHRQTAEPWRKWYQLVRWKRLRIETFKRDLFTCQMAGCGKIEGNTSKLICDHVTPHKGDEALFFDEKNLQTLCKPCHDTLKQREERSRDRWR
;
A
#
# COMPACT_ATOMS: atom_id res chain seq x y z
N MET A 1 18.88 -47.58 19.41
CA MET A 1 18.67 -46.45 20.35
C MET A 1 17.70 -45.48 19.72
N ALA A 2 16.46 -45.41 20.20
CA ALA A 2 15.45 -44.47 19.68
C ALA A 2 15.75 -43.06 20.18
N ARG A 3 15.89 -42.09 19.27
CA ARG A 3 16.09 -40.67 19.62
C ARG A 3 14.74 -40.04 19.94
N LEU A 4 14.60 -39.50 21.15
CA LEU A 4 13.42 -38.72 21.54
C LEU A 4 13.40 -37.41 20.73
N THR A 5 12.32 -37.18 19.99
CA THR A 5 12.07 -35.91 19.30
C THR A 5 11.53 -34.88 20.29
N THR A 6 12.18 -33.72 20.37
CA THR A 6 11.77 -32.60 21.21
C THR A 6 10.38 -32.09 20.80
N LEU A 7 9.47 -31.99 21.77
CA LEU A 7 8.13 -31.46 21.57
C LEU A 7 8.19 -29.96 21.22
N LYS A 8 7.35 -29.52 20.28
CA LYS A 8 7.22 -28.11 19.94
C LYS A 8 6.67 -27.31 21.13
N PRO A 9 7.20 -26.11 21.39
CA PRO A 9 6.70 -25.26 22.47
C PRO A 9 5.23 -24.90 22.23
N THR A 10 4.40 -25.08 23.26
CA THR A 10 2.95 -24.83 23.23
C THR A 10 2.58 -23.40 23.61
N LEU A 11 3.53 -22.62 24.13
CA LEU A 11 3.32 -21.24 24.54
C LEU A 11 3.70 -20.27 23.42
N GLY A 12 2.75 -19.41 23.04
CA GLY A 12 3.02 -18.28 22.15
C GLY A 12 3.83 -17.20 22.86
N THR A 13 4.68 -16.50 22.10
CA THR A 13 5.40 -15.32 22.61
C THR A 13 4.42 -14.19 22.89
N LEU A 14 4.49 -13.59 24.09
CA LEU A 14 3.70 -12.41 24.43
C LEU A 14 4.13 -11.21 23.58
N PRO A 15 3.18 -10.38 23.12
CA PRO A 15 3.53 -9.13 22.45
C PRO A 15 4.24 -8.17 23.41
N PRO A 16 5.15 -7.31 22.89
CA PRO A 16 5.82 -6.30 23.71
C PRO A 16 4.80 -5.35 24.35
N ARG A 17 4.97 -5.06 25.64
CA ARG A 17 4.06 -4.19 26.42
C ARG A 17 4.41 -2.71 26.33
N LEU A 18 5.59 -2.39 25.82
CA LEU A 18 6.05 -1.02 25.62
C LEU A 18 5.91 -0.66 24.15
N GLY A 19 5.34 0.52 23.90
CA GLY A 19 5.36 1.15 22.59
C GLY A 19 6.77 1.59 22.19
N PRO A 20 6.97 2.02 20.94
CA PRO A 20 8.22 2.62 20.49
C PRO A 20 8.61 3.82 21.36
N ALA A 21 9.90 4.02 21.62
CA ALA A 21 10.37 5.22 22.29
C ALA A 21 10.09 6.46 21.40
N PRO A 22 9.80 7.64 21.98
CA PRO A 22 9.43 8.85 21.22
C PRO A 22 10.53 9.38 20.26
N GLY A 23 11.77 8.92 20.35
CA GLY A 23 12.84 9.17 19.36
C GLY A 23 12.86 8.17 18.19
N ASP A 24 12.25 7.00 18.37
CA ASP A 24 12.25 5.93 17.38
C ASP A 24 11.41 6.26 16.16
N GLU A 25 10.41 7.14 16.27
CA GLU A 25 9.47 7.39 15.17
C GLU A 25 10.10 8.23 14.05
N GLN A 26 10.92 9.23 14.40
CA GLN A 26 11.70 9.98 13.42
C GLN A 26 12.75 9.08 12.75
N ASP A 27 13.41 8.21 13.53
CA ASP A 27 14.40 7.26 13.01
C ASP A 27 13.75 6.21 12.09
N ARG A 28 12.60 5.66 12.47
CA ARG A 28 11.78 4.76 11.64
C ARG A 28 11.33 5.43 10.36
N ASN A 29 10.91 6.69 10.41
CA ASN A 29 10.52 7.42 9.21
C ASN A 29 11.71 7.65 8.28
N LYS A 30 12.88 8.01 8.81
CA LYS A 30 14.12 8.11 8.01
C LYS A 30 14.50 6.77 7.40
N HIS A 31 14.46 5.69 8.19
CA HIS A 31 14.75 4.33 7.73
C HIS A 31 13.76 3.84 6.65
N ARG A 32 12.47 4.22 6.76
CA ARG A 32 11.47 3.94 5.72
C ARG A 32 11.71 4.74 4.44
N GLN A 33 12.14 5.99 4.56
CA GLN A 33 12.46 6.83 3.41
C GLN A 33 13.74 6.38 2.69
N THR A 34 14.72 5.85 3.43
CA THR A 34 15.93 5.25 2.83
C THR A 34 15.66 3.87 2.24
N ALA A 35 14.82 3.05 2.88
CA ALA A 35 14.46 1.73 2.38
C ALA A 35 13.63 1.77 1.08
N GLU A 36 12.80 2.81 0.89
CA GLU A 36 11.93 2.96 -0.27
C GLU A 36 12.16 4.31 -0.97
N PRO A 37 13.26 4.46 -1.75
CA PRO A 37 13.64 5.74 -2.36
C PRO A 37 12.56 6.31 -3.30
N TRP A 38 11.74 5.45 -3.90
CA TRP A 38 10.61 5.82 -4.77
C TRP A 38 9.50 6.60 -4.05
N ARG A 39 9.47 6.64 -2.71
CA ARG A 39 8.50 7.47 -1.97
C ARG A 39 8.59 8.95 -2.32
N LYS A 40 9.78 9.41 -2.73
CA LYS A 40 10.00 10.78 -3.21
C LYS A 40 9.19 11.10 -4.46
N TRP A 41 8.87 10.09 -5.28
CA TRP A 41 8.11 10.28 -6.52
C TRP A 41 6.68 10.76 -6.29
N TYR A 42 6.06 10.39 -5.17
CA TYR A 42 4.72 10.89 -4.80
C TYR A 42 4.69 12.41 -4.54
N GLN A 43 5.84 13.04 -4.29
CA GLN A 43 5.92 14.49 -4.07
C GLN A 43 6.12 15.26 -5.38
N LEU A 44 6.50 14.58 -6.47
CA LEU A 44 6.80 15.21 -7.75
C LEU A 44 5.56 15.85 -8.36
N VAL A 45 5.77 16.97 -9.05
CA VAL A 45 4.71 17.67 -9.81
C VAL A 45 4.12 16.74 -10.88
N ARG A 46 4.96 15.92 -11.50
CA ARG A 46 4.53 14.89 -12.46
C ARG A 46 3.48 13.96 -11.86
N TRP A 47 3.74 13.42 -10.66
CA TRP A 47 2.78 12.56 -9.97
C TRP A 47 1.48 13.29 -9.62
N LYS A 48 1.57 14.53 -9.13
CA LYS A 48 0.38 15.33 -8.79
C LYS A 48 -0.51 15.58 -10.01
N ARG A 49 0.07 15.82 -11.19
CA ARG A 49 -0.67 15.97 -12.45
C ARG A 49 -1.32 14.64 -12.86
N LEU A 50 -0.51 13.58 -12.90
CA LEU A 50 -0.94 12.24 -13.27
C LEU A 50 -2.11 11.73 -12.40
N ARG A 51 -2.06 12.01 -11.10
CA ARG A 51 -3.14 11.73 -10.14
C ARG A 51 -4.46 12.37 -10.56
N ILE A 52 -4.44 13.66 -10.93
CA ILE A 52 -5.64 14.39 -11.34
C ILE A 52 -6.12 13.91 -12.72
N GLU A 53 -5.20 13.61 -13.65
CA GLU A 53 -5.52 13.05 -14.96
C GLU A 53 -6.20 11.69 -14.84
N THR A 54 -5.71 10.83 -13.94
CA THR A 54 -6.33 9.53 -13.63
C THR A 54 -7.76 9.71 -13.10
N PHE A 55 -7.97 10.65 -12.18
CA PHE A 55 -9.30 10.94 -11.65
C PHE A 55 -10.25 11.46 -12.73
N LYS A 56 -9.76 12.31 -13.65
CA LYS A 56 -10.57 12.82 -14.76
C LYS A 56 -10.92 11.71 -15.75
N ARG A 57 -9.96 10.86 -16.13
CA ARG A 57 -10.16 9.69 -17.00
C ARG A 57 -11.27 8.79 -16.45
N ASP A 58 -11.25 8.56 -15.16
CA ASP A 58 -12.19 7.69 -14.46
C ASP A 58 -13.49 8.43 -14.04
N LEU A 59 -13.69 9.67 -14.49
CA LEU A 59 -14.83 10.54 -14.14
C LEU A 59 -15.08 10.61 -12.63
N PHE A 60 -14.01 10.65 -11.84
CA PHE A 60 -14.03 10.66 -10.37
C PHE A 60 -14.76 9.46 -9.75
N THR A 61 -14.80 8.34 -10.48
CA THR A 61 -15.53 7.13 -10.12
C THR A 61 -14.57 6.04 -9.66
N CYS A 62 -14.90 5.39 -8.55
CA CYS A 62 -14.16 4.24 -8.02
C CYS A 62 -14.21 3.07 -9.02
N GLN A 63 -13.04 2.64 -9.48
CA GLN A 63 -12.85 1.55 -10.45
C GLN A 63 -12.81 0.16 -9.80
N MET A 64 -12.93 0.06 -8.47
CA MET A 64 -13.05 -1.23 -7.79
C MET A 64 -14.30 -1.97 -8.27
N ALA A 65 -14.13 -3.26 -8.58
CA ALA A 65 -15.23 -4.12 -9.04
C ALA A 65 -16.41 -4.09 -8.04
N GLY A 66 -17.60 -3.75 -8.53
CA GLY A 66 -18.83 -3.68 -7.74
C GLY A 66 -19.00 -2.42 -6.89
N CYS A 67 -18.09 -1.44 -6.94
CA CYS A 67 -18.25 -0.18 -6.21
C CYS A 67 -18.95 0.92 -7.03
N GLY A 68 -18.34 1.40 -8.12
CA GLY A 68 -18.92 2.44 -8.99
C GLY A 68 -19.22 3.79 -8.31
N LYS A 69 -18.70 4.03 -7.10
CA LYS A 69 -18.98 5.26 -6.35
C LYS A 69 -18.31 6.47 -7.01
N ILE A 70 -19.10 7.49 -7.35
CA ILE A 70 -18.62 8.80 -7.79
C ILE A 70 -18.33 9.69 -6.56
N GLU A 71 -17.19 10.37 -6.54
CA GLU A 71 -16.81 11.26 -5.43
C GLU A 71 -16.10 12.52 -5.95
N GLY A 72 -16.77 13.66 -5.91
CA GLY A 72 -16.20 14.94 -6.35
C GLY A 72 -15.10 15.48 -5.43
N ASN A 73 -15.05 15.03 -4.16
CA ASN A 73 -13.99 15.43 -3.24
C ASN A 73 -12.74 14.56 -3.47
N THR A 74 -11.77 15.11 -4.20
CA THR A 74 -10.49 14.45 -4.50
C THR A 74 -9.67 14.03 -3.26
N SER A 75 -9.92 14.59 -2.07
CA SER A 75 -9.27 14.14 -0.82
C SER A 75 -9.79 12.79 -0.33
N LYS A 76 -10.97 12.36 -0.81
CA LYS A 76 -11.56 11.03 -0.53
C LYS A 76 -11.25 10.00 -1.62
N LEU A 77 -10.59 10.43 -2.70
CA LEU A 77 -10.12 9.59 -3.79
C LEU A 77 -8.61 9.36 -3.70
N ILE A 78 -8.23 8.15 -4.07
CA ILE A 78 -6.86 7.65 -4.04
C ILE A 78 -6.52 7.19 -5.44
N CYS A 79 -5.36 7.63 -5.94
CA CYS A 79 -4.78 7.12 -7.18
C CYS A 79 -3.88 5.96 -6.79
N ASP A 80 -4.34 4.76 -7.07
CA ASP A 80 -3.73 3.50 -6.67
C ASP A 80 -3.06 2.83 -7.87
N HIS A 81 -1.96 2.13 -7.61
CA HIS A 81 -1.29 1.31 -8.63
C HIS A 81 -1.93 -0.09 -8.68
N VAL A 82 -2.50 -0.47 -9.83
CA VAL A 82 -3.09 -1.80 -10.05
C VAL A 82 -2.05 -2.89 -9.79
N THR A 83 -0.87 -2.75 -10.38
CA THR A 83 0.32 -3.57 -10.12
C THR A 83 1.31 -2.77 -9.26
N PRO A 84 1.74 -3.31 -8.10
CA PRO A 84 2.74 -2.65 -7.27
C PRO A 84 4.03 -2.46 -8.04
N HIS A 85 4.50 -1.21 -8.13
CA HIS A 85 5.64 -0.85 -8.96
C HIS A 85 6.99 -1.32 -8.39
N LYS A 86 7.10 -1.59 -7.07
CA LYS A 86 8.31 -2.12 -6.40
C LYS A 86 9.63 -1.39 -6.75
N GLY A 87 9.55 -0.09 -7.03
CA GLY A 87 10.69 0.74 -7.43
C GLY A 87 10.96 0.83 -8.94
N ASP A 88 10.15 0.20 -9.79
CA ASP A 88 10.16 0.43 -11.24
C ASP A 88 9.51 1.79 -11.55
N GLU A 89 10.28 2.71 -12.13
CA GLU A 89 9.82 4.06 -12.45
C GLU A 89 8.83 4.08 -13.62
N ALA A 90 9.05 3.26 -14.65
CA ALA A 90 8.17 3.21 -15.81
C ALA A 90 6.78 2.72 -15.38
N LEU A 91 6.74 1.70 -14.53
CA LEU A 91 5.50 1.16 -13.97
C LEU A 91 4.83 2.11 -12.97
N PHE A 92 5.59 2.97 -12.29
CA PHE A 92 5.06 3.98 -11.38
C PHE A 92 4.30 5.10 -12.09
N PHE A 93 4.83 5.55 -13.24
CA PHE A 93 4.26 6.64 -14.04
C PHE A 93 3.37 6.17 -15.19
N ASP A 94 3.16 4.87 -15.35
CA ASP A 94 2.26 4.32 -16.36
C ASP A 94 0.79 4.62 -16.02
N GLU A 95 0.15 5.47 -16.83
CA GLU A 95 -1.27 5.81 -16.74
C GLU A 95 -2.18 4.57 -16.74
N LYS A 96 -1.81 3.52 -17.47
CA LYS A 96 -2.61 2.30 -17.56
C LYS A 96 -2.52 1.45 -16.29
N ASN A 97 -1.45 1.63 -15.52
CA ASN A 97 -1.27 0.96 -14.23
C ASN A 97 -1.95 1.71 -13.09
N LEU A 98 -2.54 2.89 -13.33
CA LEU A 98 -3.20 3.71 -12.32
C LEU A 98 -4.72 3.55 -12.38
N GLN A 99 -5.34 3.53 -11.21
CA GLN A 99 -6.79 3.47 -11.04
C GLN A 99 -7.28 4.41 -9.93
N THR A 100 -8.48 4.96 -10.13
CA THR A 100 -9.17 5.75 -9.11
C THR A 100 -9.90 4.84 -8.13
N LEU A 101 -9.57 4.91 -6.85
CA LEU A 101 -10.27 4.20 -5.78
C LEU A 101 -10.84 5.17 -4.76
N CYS A 102 -12.01 4.87 -4.21
CA CYS A 102 -12.48 5.55 -3.00
C CYS A 102 -11.74 5.00 -1.77
N LYS A 103 -11.56 5.85 -0.76
CA LYS A 103 -10.86 5.49 0.48
C LYS A 103 -11.32 4.16 1.12
N PRO A 104 -12.63 3.87 1.25
CA PRO A 104 -13.09 2.59 1.79
C PRO A 104 -12.60 1.38 0.99
N CYS A 105 -12.67 1.42 -0.35
CA CYS A 105 -12.24 0.31 -1.21
C CYS A 105 -10.72 0.13 -1.20
N HIS A 106 -9.97 1.23 -1.17
CA HIS A 106 -8.52 1.19 -1.06
C HIS A 106 -8.09 0.55 0.29
N ASP A 107 -8.63 1.03 1.41
CA ASP A 107 -8.17 0.61 2.74
C ASP A 107 -8.58 -0.84 3.09
N THR A 108 -9.60 -1.39 2.40
CA THR A 108 -10.13 -2.74 2.69
C THR A 108 -9.86 -3.75 1.56
N LEU A 109 -10.50 -3.57 0.41
CA LEU A 109 -10.52 -4.54 -0.69
C LEU A 109 -9.14 -4.64 -1.36
N LYS A 110 -8.55 -3.50 -1.72
CA LYS A 110 -7.22 -3.47 -2.34
C LYS A 110 -6.16 -4.04 -1.41
N GLN A 111 -6.13 -3.58 -0.15
CA GLN A 111 -5.23 -4.12 0.87
C GLN A 111 -5.42 -5.62 1.12
N ARG A 112 -6.62 -6.16 0.93
CA ARG A 112 -6.87 -7.62 1.03
C ARG A 112 -6.32 -8.36 -0.18
N GLU A 113 -6.52 -7.83 -1.38
CA GLU A 113 -6.04 -8.42 -2.64
C GLU A 113 -4.51 -8.43 -2.71
N GLU A 114 -3.84 -7.36 -2.27
CA GLU A 114 -2.38 -7.33 -2.23
C GLU A 114 -1.82 -8.38 -1.28
N ARG A 115 -2.40 -8.50 -0.07
CA ARG A 115 -1.99 -9.50 0.92
C ARG A 115 -2.27 -10.93 0.46
N SER A 116 -3.33 -11.16 -0.31
CA SER A 116 -3.59 -12.49 -0.86
C SER A 116 -2.59 -12.83 -1.97
N ARG A 117 -2.27 -11.90 -2.88
CA ARG A 117 -1.30 -12.11 -3.96
C ARG A 117 0.11 -12.38 -3.45
N ASP A 118 0.50 -11.80 -2.31
CA ASP A 118 1.83 -12.00 -1.72
C ASP A 118 1.97 -13.33 -0.95
N ARG A 119 0.86 -13.91 -0.47
CA ARG A 119 0.88 -15.20 0.28
C ARG A 119 1.18 -16.43 -0.58
N TRP A 120 1.11 -16.32 -1.90
CA TRP A 120 1.29 -17.43 -2.84
C TRP A 120 2.49 -17.22 -3.78
N ARG A 121 3.34 -16.25 -3.48
CA ARG A 121 4.67 -16.06 -4.09
C ARG A 121 5.75 -16.62 -3.19
#